data_AF-A0A9D5T683-F1
#
_entry.id   AF-A0A9D5T683-F1
#
_cell.length_a   1.000
_cell.length_b   1.000
_cell.length_c   1.000
_cell.angle_alpha   90.00
_cell.angle_beta   90.00
_cell.angle_gamma   90.00
#
_symmetry.space_group_name_H-M   'P 1'
#
loop_
_entity.id
_entity.type
_entity.pdbx_description
1 polymer ?
#
loop_
_entity_poly.entity_id
_entity_poly.type
_entity_poly.pdbx_seq_one_letter_code
_entity_poly.pdbx_strand_id
1 'polypeptide(L)'
;TAKDIENAAALIRKHGFELGLQIMTGLYCDDNESLERTVKKIIEIKPDTVRIYPTIVLKDTDLAALYLDGKYSPQTLADAVKICSKLYMMLSKEGINVIRLGLHSIEEGAYLAGPWHPAFSELCQSQIMLTKVLTHLFDKGEYIIYVGKSDVSKMTGQKKSNIKYLKTRGFDCKVKVDNSLEDLKFRIERKVL
;
A
#
# COMPACT_ATOMS: atom_id res chain seq x y z
N THR A 1 13.07 20.23 8.05
CA THR A 1 12.74 20.69 6.69
C THR A 1 13.14 19.62 5.67
N ALA A 2 12.76 19.76 4.38
CA ALA A 2 13.22 18.85 3.33
C ALA A 2 14.76 18.81 3.20
N LYS A 3 15.44 19.95 3.42
CA LYS A 3 16.90 20.03 3.35
C LYS A 3 17.58 19.22 4.46
N ASP A 4 16.98 19.21 5.65
CA ASP A 4 17.50 18.43 6.77
C ASP A 4 17.43 16.93 6.49
N ILE A 5 16.39 16.46 5.80
CA ILE A 5 16.26 15.06 5.37
C ILE A 5 17.37 14.70 4.39
N GLU A 6 17.63 15.54 3.39
CA GLU A 6 18.72 15.30 2.42
C GLU A 6 20.09 15.23 3.12
N ASN A 7 20.36 16.17 4.03
CA ASN A 7 21.62 16.24 4.75
C ASN A 7 21.80 15.03 5.69
N ALA A 8 20.75 14.67 6.43
CA ALA A 8 20.77 13.50 7.31
C ALA A 8 20.95 12.20 6.52
N ALA A 9 20.24 12.04 5.40
CA ALA A 9 20.36 10.88 4.52
C ALA A 9 21.79 10.71 3.99
N ALA A 10 22.43 11.82 3.58
CA ALA A 10 23.82 11.79 3.14
C ALA A 10 24.79 11.37 4.27
N LEU A 11 24.58 11.89 5.49
CA LEU A 11 25.40 11.55 6.65
C LEU A 11 25.25 10.09 7.08
N ILE A 12 24.02 9.58 7.14
CA ILE A 12 23.74 8.17 7.51
C ILE A 12 24.48 7.23 6.57
N ARG A 13 24.35 7.44 5.25
CA ARG A 13 25.05 6.63 4.25
C ARG A 13 26.56 6.76 4.31
N LYS A 14 27.09 7.97 4.54
CA LYS A 14 28.53 8.21 4.66
C LYS A 14 29.17 7.36 5.76
N HIS A 15 28.42 7.05 6.82
CA HIS A 15 28.89 6.22 7.94
C HIS A 15 28.56 4.72 7.77
N GLY A 16 28.02 4.30 6.62
CA GLY A 16 27.75 2.91 6.31
C GLY A 16 26.50 2.32 6.96
N PHE A 17 25.58 3.15 7.46
CA PHE A 17 24.30 2.69 7.99
C PHE A 17 23.24 2.54 6.89
N GLU A 18 22.32 1.60 7.09
CA GLU A 18 21.08 1.52 6.29
C GLU A 18 20.19 2.74 6.57
N LEU A 19 19.67 3.35 5.49
CA LEU A 19 18.76 4.48 5.54
C LEU A 19 17.31 4.01 5.43
N GLY A 20 16.54 4.23 6.49
CA GLY A 20 15.08 4.08 6.48
C GLY A 20 14.37 5.44 6.42
N LEU A 21 13.35 5.57 5.58
CA LEU A 21 12.47 6.75 5.52
C LEU A 21 11.00 6.41 5.80
N GLN A 22 10.23 7.41 6.24
CA GLN A 22 8.80 7.29 6.49
C GLN A 22 8.01 8.22 5.57
N ILE A 23 6.94 7.69 4.97
CA ILE A 23 5.95 8.43 4.20
C ILE A 23 4.64 8.41 4.97
N MET A 24 4.02 9.57 5.12
CA MET A 24 2.65 9.69 5.60
C MET A 24 1.76 10.20 4.45
N THR A 25 0.61 9.56 4.24
CA THR A 25 -0.38 10.02 3.22
C THR A 25 -1.56 10.70 3.90
N GLY A 26 -2.12 11.72 3.24
CA GLY A 26 -3.33 12.38 3.74
C GLY A 26 -3.07 13.23 4.98
N LEU A 27 -1.88 13.87 5.05
CA LEU A 27 -1.59 14.85 6.10
C LEU A 27 -2.49 16.10 5.94
N TYR A 28 -2.56 16.94 6.96
CA TYR A 28 -3.25 18.22 6.86
C TYR A 28 -2.61 19.09 5.77
N CYS A 29 -3.44 19.68 4.89
CA CYS A 29 -3.02 20.41 3.69
C CYS A 29 -2.25 19.59 2.64
N ASP A 30 -2.26 18.25 2.74
CA ASP A 30 -1.69 17.35 1.74
C ASP A 30 -2.63 17.22 0.53
N ASP A 31 -2.04 17.10 -0.65
CA ASP A 31 -2.75 16.84 -1.90
C ASP A 31 -1.99 15.83 -2.76
N ASN A 32 -2.59 15.40 -3.87
CA ASN A 32 -1.96 14.39 -4.72
C ASN A 32 -0.64 14.87 -5.34
N GLU A 33 -0.50 16.17 -5.63
CA GLU A 33 0.69 16.71 -6.28
C GLU A 33 1.88 16.79 -5.32
N SER A 34 1.64 17.26 -4.10
CA SER A 34 2.60 17.33 -3.00
C SER A 34 3.07 15.94 -2.57
N LEU A 35 2.15 14.96 -2.50
CA LEU A 35 2.52 13.56 -2.27
C LEU A 35 3.38 13.00 -3.40
N GLU A 36 3.03 13.24 -4.65
CA GLU A 36 3.82 12.78 -5.80
C GLU A 36 5.22 13.41 -5.82
N ARG A 37 5.34 14.70 -5.51
CA ARG A 37 6.65 15.36 -5.32
C ARG A 37 7.46 14.72 -4.21
N THR A 38 6.83 14.41 -3.07
CA THR A 38 7.49 13.78 -1.92
C THR A 38 8.05 12.41 -2.30
N VAL A 39 7.24 11.59 -2.98
CA VAL A 39 7.64 10.24 -3.39
C VAL A 39 8.76 10.27 -4.41
N LYS A 40 8.73 11.19 -5.40
CA LYS A 40 9.83 11.38 -6.35
C LYS A 40 11.14 11.71 -5.64
N LYS A 41 11.12 12.65 -4.68
CA LYS A 41 12.31 12.98 -3.87
C LYS A 41 12.82 11.80 -3.06
N ILE A 42 11.92 11.00 -2.49
CA ILE A 42 12.33 9.80 -1.74
C ILE A 42 12.99 8.77 -2.66
N ILE A 43 12.46 8.58 -3.87
CA ILE A 43 13.09 7.72 -4.88
C ILE A 43 14.48 8.25 -5.25
N GLU A 44 14.64 9.57 -5.43
CA GLU A 44 15.94 10.20 -5.69
C GLU A 44 16.93 9.99 -4.55
N ILE A 45 16.45 10.04 -3.30
CA ILE A 45 17.29 9.76 -2.12
C ILE A 45 17.74 8.30 -2.10
N LYS A 46 16.98 7.35 -2.66
CA LYS A 46 17.28 5.90 -2.64
C LYS A 46 17.57 5.36 -1.23
N PRO A 47 16.60 5.42 -0.30
CA PRO A 47 16.73 4.72 0.98
C PRO A 47 16.71 3.20 0.78
N ASP A 48 17.31 2.46 1.71
CA ASP A 48 17.24 1.00 1.75
C ASP A 48 15.82 0.53 2.08
N THR A 49 15.15 1.24 3.00
CA THR A 49 13.79 0.88 3.44
C THR A 49 12.84 2.08 3.54
N VAL A 50 11.55 1.82 3.32
CA VAL A 50 10.47 2.79 3.52
C VAL A 50 9.34 2.20 4.35
N ARG A 51 8.76 3.02 5.24
CA ARG A 51 7.49 2.75 5.92
C ARG A 51 6.43 3.71 5.39
N ILE A 52 5.26 3.20 5.03
CA ILE A 52 4.14 4.01 4.53
C ILE A 52 2.99 3.92 5.54
N TYR A 53 2.56 5.07 6.06
CA TYR A 53 1.44 5.16 6.99
C TYR A 53 0.38 6.10 6.45
N PRO A 54 -0.89 5.67 6.31
CA PRO A 54 -1.95 6.62 6.11
C PRO A 54 -2.18 7.38 7.41
N THR A 55 -2.41 8.69 7.32
CA THR A 55 -2.58 9.54 8.50
C THR A 55 -3.90 9.23 9.18
N ILE A 56 -3.84 8.97 10.48
CA ILE A 56 -5.01 8.75 11.35
C ILE A 56 -5.10 9.86 12.39
N VAL A 57 -6.29 10.11 12.91
CA VAL A 57 -6.55 11.08 13.96
C VAL A 57 -6.53 10.36 15.31
N LEU A 58 -5.64 10.78 16.19
CA LEU A 58 -5.54 10.31 17.57
C LEU A 58 -5.95 11.43 18.53
N LYS A 59 -6.59 11.06 19.66
CA LYS A 59 -6.93 11.99 20.73
C LYS A 59 -5.70 12.78 21.19
N ASP A 60 -5.96 13.97 21.72
CA ASP A 60 -4.94 14.82 22.33
C ASP A 60 -3.79 15.19 21.39
N THR A 61 -4.10 15.32 20.09
CA THR A 61 -3.17 15.82 19.06
C THR A 61 -3.71 17.08 18.39
N ASP A 62 -2.83 17.90 17.83
CA ASP A 62 -3.23 19.07 17.04
C ASP A 62 -4.11 18.67 15.84
N LEU A 63 -3.85 17.49 15.26
CA LEU A 63 -4.66 16.95 14.17
C LEU A 63 -6.09 16.62 14.62
N ALA A 64 -6.28 16.19 15.87
CA ALA A 64 -7.62 16.02 16.45
C ALA A 64 -8.34 17.34 16.62
N ALA A 65 -7.66 18.40 17.07
CA ALA A 65 -8.25 19.73 17.16
C ALA A 65 -8.72 20.21 15.76
N LEU A 66 -7.88 20.04 14.73
CA LEU A 66 -8.25 20.37 13.35
C LEU A 66 -9.42 19.53 12.82
N TYR A 67 -9.47 18.24 13.16
CA TYR A 67 -10.56 17.35 12.77
C TYR A 67 -11.88 17.75 13.43
N LEU A 68 -11.87 18.01 14.75
CA LEU A 68 -13.05 18.40 15.53
C LEU A 68 -13.59 19.78 15.11
N ASP A 69 -12.72 20.68 14.65
CA ASP A 69 -13.08 21.99 14.10
C ASP A 69 -13.46 21.93 12.61
N GLY A 70 -13.53 20.74 12.01
CA GLY A 70 -13.92 20.53 10.61
C GLY A 70 -12.90 21.01 9.56
N LYS A 71 -11.70 21.42 9.98
CA LYS A 71 -10.62 21.91 9.11
C LYS A 71 -9.81 20.80 8.45
N TYR A 72 -9.81 19.60 9.04
CA TYR A 72 -9.15 18.42 8.48
C TYR A 72 -10.15 17.29 8.32
N SER A 73 -10.10 16.62 7.17
CA SER A 73 -10.85 15.39 6.92
C SER A 73 -9.88 14.29 6.53
N PRO A 74 -9.77 13.20 7.31
CA PRO A 74 -8.86 12.12 6.98
C PRO A 74 -9.33 11.35 5.75
N GLN A 75 -8.40 10.67 5.09
CA GLN A 75 -8.73 9.80 3.95
C GLN A 75 -9.71 8.68 4.36
N THR A 76 -10.55 8.27 3.42
CA THR A 76 -11.29 7.02 3.59
C THR A 76 -10.33 5.84 3.59
N LEU A 77 -10.71 4.73 4.22
CA LEU A 77 -9.92 3.49 4.19
C LEU A 77 -9.63 3.04 2.75
N ALA A 78 -10.62 3.15 1.85
CA ALA A 78 -10.49 2.73 0.46
C ALA A 78 -9.47 3.60 -0.30
N ASP A 79 -9.54 4.93 -0.13
CA ASP A 79 -8.60 5.85 -0.78
C ASP A 79 -7.18 5.68 -0.25
N ALA A 80 -7.03 5.52 1.07
CA ALA A 80 -5.75 5.22 1.71
C ALA A 80 -5.15 3.90 1.19
N VAL A 81 -5.94 2.82 1.10
CA VAL A 81 -5.49 1.55 0.53
C VAL A 81 -5.04 1.74 -0.92
N LYS A 82 -5.80 2.47 -1.73
CA LYS A 82 -5.47 2.73 -3.14
C LYS A 82 -4.16 3.50 -3.30
N ILE A 83 -3.99 4.60 -2.56
CA ILE A 83 -2.79 5.42 -2.68
C ILE A 83 -1.55 4.70 -2.12
N CYS A 84 -1.65 4.08 -0.94
CA CYS A 84 -0.53 3.32 -0.35
C CYS A 84 -0.10 2.15 -1.23
N SER A 85 -1.05 1.47 -1.90
CA SER A 85 -0.75 0.42 -2.88
C SER A 85 0.01 0.97 -4.10
N LYS A 86 -0.39 2.14 -4.63
CA LYS A 86 0.32 2.82 -5.72
C LYS A 86 1.76 3.15 -5.30
N LEU A 87 1.95 3.74 -4.11
CA LEU A 87 3.27 4.08 -3.59
C LEU A 87 4.15 2.85 -3.39
N TYR A 88 3.60 1.77 -2.84
CA TYR A 88 4.32 0.51 -2.68
C TYR A 88 4.87 0.01 -4.03
N MET A 89 4.03 -0.02 -5.07
CA MET A 89 4.46 -0.48 -6.40
C MET A 89 5.52 0.44 -7.01
N MET A 90 5.38 1.77 -6.84
CA MET A 90 6.37 2.75 -7.32
C MET A 90 7.73 2.54 -6.66
N LEU A 91 7.78 2.42 -5.34
CA LEU A 91 9.03 2.22 -4.59
C LEU A 91 9.65 0.86 -4.87
N SER A 92 8.85 -0.20 -4.89
CA SER A 92 9.32 -1.57 -5.17
C SER A 92 9.94 -1.68 -6.56
N LYS A 93 9.41 -0.95 -7.55
CA LYS A 93 9.95 -0.93 -8.91
C LYS A 93 11.37 -0.34 -8.96
N GLU A 94 11.68 0.60 -8.07
CA GLU A 94 12.99 1.25 -7.95
C GLU A 94 13.93 0.46 -7.01
N GLY A 95 13.54 -0.74 -6.56
CA GLY A 95 14.33 -1.58 -5.66
C GLY A 95 14.32 -1.14 -4.20
N ILE A 96 13.44 -0.20 -3.82
CA ILE A 96 13.32 0.28 -2.44
C ILE A 96 12.37 -0.64 -1.67
N ASN A 97 12.85 -1.19 -0.55
CA ASN A 97 12.08 -2.16 0.24
C ASN A 97 11.04 -1.48 1.14
N VAL A 98 9.75 -1.76 0.92
CA VAL A 98 8.68 -1.25 1.80
C VAL A 98 8.44 -2.24 2.94
N ILE A 99 8.97 -1.93 4.11
CA ILE A 99 8.97 -2.83 5.28
C ILE A 99 7.71 -2.71 6.14
N ARG A 100 6.88 -1.69 5.92
CA ARG A 100 5.62 -1.52 6.65
C ARG A 100 4.58 -0.72 5.86
N LEU A 101 3.34 -1.20 5.91
CA LEU A 101 2.14 -0.58 5.36
C LEU A 101 1.06 -0.45 6.43
N GLY A 102 0.80 0.77 6.88
CA GLY A 102 -0.20 1.06 7.92
C GLY A 102 0.27 0.74 9.34
N LEU A 103 -0.57 1.13 10.30
CA LEU A 103 -0.35 0.90 11.73
C LEU A 103 -0.98 -0.43 12.15
N HIS A 104 -0.24 -1.24 12.89
CA HIS A 104 -0.70 -2.57 13.34
C HIS A 104 -1.67 -2.49 14.52
N SER A 105 -1.39 -1.61 15.47
CA SER A 105 -2.20 -1.38 16.66
C SER A 105 -2.28 0.11 16.93
N ILE A 106 -3.34 0.50 17.64
CA ILE A 106 -3.50 1.82 18.24
C ILE A 106 -3.80 1.57 19.72
N GLU A 107 -3.34 2.47 20.58
CA GLU A 107 -3.70 2.47 21.99
C GLU A 107 -5.22 2.53 22.17
N GLU A 108 -5.72 1.77 23.13
CA GLU A 108 -7.14 1.70 23.40
C GLU A 108 -7.68 3.08 23.78
N GLY A 109 -8.78 3.48 23.14
CA GLY A 109 -9.39 4.78 23.37
C GLY A 109 -8.64 5.97 22.73
N ALA A 110 -7.47 5.80 22.10
CA ALA A 110 -6.75 6.90 21.45
C ALA A 110 -7.26 7.22 20.04
N TYR A 111 -7.85 6.26 19.33
CA TYR A 111 -8.34 6.47 17.97
C TYR A 111 -9.58 7.36 17.91
N LEU A 112 -9.55 8.39 17.04
CA LEU A 112 -10.72 9.24 16.74
C LEU A 112 -11.27 9.01 15.34
N ALA A 113 -10.43 9.04 14.30
CA ALA A 113 -10.88 8.96 12.91
C ALA A 113 -9.77 8.56 11.94
N GLY A 114 -10.16 8.21 10.72
CA GLY A 114 -9.27 7.99 9.58
C GLY A 114 -9.15 6.53 9.13
N PRO A 115 -8.19 6.24 8.23
CA PRO A 115 -8.09 4.96 7.54
C PRO A 115 -7.33 3.90 8.37
N TRP A 116 -7.77 3.64 9.61
CA TRP A 116 -7.22 2.56 10.40
C TRP A 116 -7.90 1.22 10.09
N HIS A 117 -7.08 0.17 9.92
CA HIS A 117 -7.55 -1.20 9.86
C HIS A 117 -6.42 -2.14 10.33
N PRO A 118 -6.68 -3.14 11.20
CA PRO A 118 -5.63 -4.02 11.71
C PRO A 118 -4.91 -4.83 10.61
N ALA A 119 -5.62 -5.13 9.51
CA ALA A 119 -5.08 -5.78 8.32
C ALA A 119 -4.80 -4.81 7.15
N PHE A 120 -4.50 -3.52 7.42
CA PHE A 120 -4.29 -2.51 6.37
C PHE A 120 -3.25 -2.94 5.32
N SER A 121 -2.13 -3.55 5.75
CA SER A 121 -1.12 -4.10 4.85
C SER A 121 -1.69 -5.15 3.90
N GLU A 122 -2.50 -6.08 4.40
CA GLU A 122 -3.12 -7.13 3.56
C GLU A 122 -4.15 -6.54 2.59
N LEU A 123 -4.89 -5.49 2.99
CA LEU A 123 -5.78 -4.77 2.08
C LEU A 123 -5.00 -4.11 0.94
N CYS A 124 -3.86 -3.49 1.24
CA CYS A 124 -2.97 -2.92 0.22
C CYS A 124 -2.41 -4.01 -0.71
N GLN A 125 -1.92 -5.11 -0.15
CA GLN A 125 -1.38 -6.20 -0.96
C GLN A 125 -2.47 -6.87 -1.82
N SER A 126 -3.70 -6.95 -1.32
CA SER A 126 -4.87 -7.41 -2.09
C SER A 126 -5.16 -6.49 -3.27
N GLN A 127 -5.11 -5.17 -3.06
CA GLN A 127 -5.25 -4.16 -4.11
C GLN A 127 -4.11 -4.22 -5.14
N ILE A 128 -2.87 -4.46 -4.70
CA ILE A 128 -1.70 -4.65 -5.57
C ILE A 128 -1.89 -5.89 -6.45
N MET A 129 -2.27 -7.03 -5.85
CA MET A 129 -2.52 -8.28 -6.59
C MET A 129 -3.60 -8.09 -7.64
N LEU A 130 -4.72 -7.46 -7.28
CA LEU A 130 -5.79 -7.17 -8.22
C LEU A 130 -5.31 -6.27 -9.36
N THR A 131 -4.58 -5.20 -9.05
CA THR A 131 -4.07 -4.25 -10.03
C THR A 131 -3.14 -4.94 -11.02
N LYS A 132 -2.20 -5.77 -10.54
CA LYS A 132 -1.28 -6.52 -11.40
C LYS A 132 -2.02 -7.58 -12.22
N VAL A 133 -2.90 -8.38 -11.63
CA VAL A 133 -3.62 -9.42 -12.38
C VAL A 133 -4.44 -8.83 -13.53
N LEU A 134 -5.11 -7.70 -13.30
CA LEU A 134 -5.90 -7.03 -14.34
C LEU A 134 -5.07 -6.63 -15.58
N THR A 135 -3.76 -6.42 -15.46
CA THR A 135 -2.91 -6.10 -16.64
C THR A 135 -2.57 -7.33 -17.48
N HIS A 136 -2.91 -8.54 -17.02
CA HIS A 136 -2.67 -9.80 -17.71
C HIS A 136 -3.96 -10.51 -18.17
N LEU A 137 -5.13 -9.93 -17.89
CA LEU A 137 -6.43 -10.46 -18.30
C LEU A 137 -6.98 -9.65 -19.47
N PHE A 138 -7.05 -10.26 -20.65
CA PHE A 138 -7.45 -9.56 -21.89
C PHE A 138 -8.87 -9.93 -22.29
N ASP A 139 -9.13 -11.22 -22.50
CA ASP A 139 -10.43 -11.70 -22.94
C ASP A 139 -11.29 -12.17 -21.77
N LYS A 140 -12.60 -12.00 -21.89
CA LYS A 140 -13.55 -12.63 -20.95
C LYS A 140 -13.42 -14.15 -21.00
N GLY A 141 -13.61 -14.80 -19.86
CA GLY A 141 -13.53 -16.25 -19.77
C GLY A 141 -13.01 -16.75 -18.43
N GLU A 142 -12.65 -18.03 -18.41
CA GLU A 142 -12.15 -18.73 -17.22
C GLU A 142 -10.63 -18.67 -17.12
N TYR A 143 -10.13 -18.35 -15.92
CA TYR A 143 -8.72 -18.27 -15.62
C TYR A 143 -8.37 -19.00 -14.33
N ILE A 144 -7.15 -19.53 -14.27
CA ILE A 144 -6.52 -20.00 -13.04
C ILE A 144 -5.37 -19.04 -12.71
N ILE A 145 -5.41 -18.46 -11.51
CA ILE A 145 -4.37 -17.59 -10.98
C ILE A 145 -3.59 -18.41 -9.94
N TYR A 146 -2.34 -18.73 -10.28
CA TYR A 146 -1.41 -19.40 -9.38
C TYR A 146 -0.66 -18.36 -8.57
N VAL A 147 -0.62 -18.53 -7.25
CA VAL A 147 0.07 -17.63 -6.30
C VAL A 147 0.78 -18.45 -5.23
N GLY A 148 1.72 -17.82 -4.52
CA GLY A 148 2.35 -18.41 -3.35
C GLY A 148 1.34 -18.73 -2.25
N LYS A 149 1.64 -19.71 -1.40
CA LYS A 149 0.74 -20.14 -0.29
C LYS A 149 0.32 -18.97 0.61
N SER A 150 1.26 -18.08 0.93
CA SER A 150 1.03 -16.88 1.75
C SER A 150 0.17 -15.83 1.05
N ASP A 151 0.04 -15.88 -0.28
CA ASP A 151 -0.61 -14.84 -1.09
C ASP A 151 -2.01 -15.22 -1.56
N VAL A 152 -2.51 -16.41 -1.19
CA VAL A 152 -3.86 -16.87 -1.51
C VAL A 152 -4.93 -15.92 -0.97
N SER A 153 -4.82 -15.49 0.29
CA SER A 153 -5.80 -14.55 0.88
C SER A 153 -5.71 -13.19 0.22
N LYS A 154 -4.49 -12.72 -0.07
CA LYS A 154 -4.21 -11.45 -0.75
C LYS A 154 -4.79 -11.44 -2.16
N MET A 155 -4.60 -12.51 -2.93
CA MET A 155 -5.19 -12.62 -4.27
C MET A 155 -6.71 -12.75 -4.22
N THR A 156 -7.23 -13.55 -3.29
CA THR A 156 -8.68 -13.78 -3.15
C THR A 156 -9.41 -12.50 -2.70
N GLY A 157 -8.75 -11.71 -1.85
CA GLY A 157 -9.29 -10.53 -1.20
C GLY A 157 -10.23 -10.85 -0.04
N GLN A 158 -10.31 -9.95 0.93
CA GLN A 158 -11.20 -10.09 2.09
C GLN A 158 -12.65 -10.30 1.63
N LYS A 159 -13.34 -11.30 2.19
CA LYS A 159 -14.70 -11.69 1.77
C LYS A 159 -14.82 -11.98 0.26
N LYS A 160 -13.72 -12.45 -0.36
CA LYS A 160 -13.56 -12.73 -1.79
C LYS A 160 -13.73 -11.50 -2.68
N SER A 161 -13.37 -10.31 -2.19
CA SER A 161 -13.58 -9.04 -2.89
C SER A 161 -12.95 -9.00 -4.28
N ASN A 162 -11.69 -9.43 -4.43
CA ASN A 162 -10.99 -9.45 -5.71
C ASN A 162 -11.66 -10.41 -6.70
N ILE A 163 -12.00 -11.64 -6.26
CA ILE A 163 -12.66 -12.63 -7.13
C ILE A 163 -14.04 -12.15 -7.58
N LYS A 164 -14.80 -11.52 -6.68
CA LYS A 164 -16.09 -10.91 -7.01
C LYS A 164 -15.92 -9.78 -8.03
N TYR A 165 -14.92 -8.91 -7.84
CA TYR A 165 -14.62 -7.82 -8.77
C TYR A 165 -14.19 -8.33 -10.15
N LEU A 166 -13.32 -9.33 -10.22
CA LEU A 166 -12.90 -9.95 -11.48
C LEU A 166 -14.11 -10.55 -12.22
N LYS A 167 -15.02 -11.20 -11.47
CA LYS A 167 -16.25 -11.76 -12.04
C LYS A 167 -17.16 -10.68 -12.64
N THR A 168 -17.30 -9.51 -12.01
CA THR A 168 -18.09 -8.40 -12.61
C THR A 168 -17.45 -7.84 -13.88
N ARG A 169 -16.15 -8.04 -14.08
CA ARG A 169 -15.42 -7.68 -15.31
C ARG A 169 -15.47 -8.78 -16.40
N GLY A 170 -16.09 -9.93 -16.13
CA GLY A 170 -16.18 -11.05 -17.06
C GLY A 170 -15.02 -12.04 -16.99
N PHE A 171 -14.26 -12.02 -15.90
CA PHE A 171 -13.19 -12.97 -15.63
C PHE A 171 -13.60 -13.92 -14.51
N ASP A 172 -13.85 -15.19 -14.84
CA ASP A 172 -14.13 -16.22 -13.84
C ASP A 172 -12.80 -16.86 -13.38
N CYS A 173 -12.27 -16.34 -12.28
CA CYS A 173 -10.94 -16.70 -11.80
C CYS A 173 -10.99 -17.68 -10.63
N LYS A 174 -10.23 -18.78 -10.72
CA LYS A 174 -9.91 -19.67 -9.61
C LYS A 174 -8.49 -19.43 -9.12
N VAL A 175 -8.28 -19.34 -7.80
CA VAL A 175 -6.95 -19.20 -7.20
C VAL A 175 -6.40 -20.58 -6.85
N LYS A 176 -5.17 -20.87 -7.25
CA LYS A 176 -4.43 -22.09 -6.87
C LYS A 176 -3.08 -21.74 -6.28
N VAL A 177 -2.55 -22.65 -5.47
CA VAL A 177 -1.21 -22.51 -4.89
C VAL A 177 -0.17 -23.03 -5.88
N ASP A 178 0.91 -22.27 -6.01
CA ASP A 178 2.17 -22.70 -6.63
C ASP A 178 3.29 -22.31 -5.64
N ASN A 179 3.92 -23.31 -5.03
CA ASN A 179 4.91 -23.10 -3.97
C ASN A 179 6.23 -22.52 -4.48
N SER A 180 6.42 -22.39 -5.80
CA SER A 180 7.57 -21.70 -6.38
C SER A 180 7.40 -20.17 -6.41
N LEU A 181 6.20 -19.67 -6.09
CA LEU A 181 5.86 -18.25 -6.11
C LEU A 181 5.82 -17.67 -4.70
N GLU A 182 6.29 -16.44 -4.56
CA GLU A 182 6.33 -15.66 -3.32
C GLU A 182 6.22 -14.16 -3.64
N ASP A 183 6.12 -13.32 -2.61
CA ASP A 183 6.17 -11.86 -2.70
C ASP A 183 5.23 -11.26 -3.77
N LEU A 184 3.96 -11.66 -3.75
CA LEU A 184 2.93 -11.14 -4.66
C LEU A 184 3.23 -11.44 -6.14
N LYS A 185 4.08 -12.44 -6.42
CA LYS A 185 4.25 -13.00 -7.77
C LYS A 185 3.09 -13.95 -8.06
N PHE A 186 2.72 -14.03 -9.33
CA PHE A 186 1.66 -14.89 -9.80
C PHE A 186 1.94 -15.38 -11.22
N ARG A 187 1.27 -16.46 -11.60
CA ARG A 187 1.17 -16.95 -12.98
C ARG A 187 -0.31 -17.10 -13.32
N ILE A 188 -0.69 -16.76 -14.54
CA ILE A 188 -2.06 -16.90 -15.02
C ILE A 188 -2.11 -17.94 -16.14
N GLU A 189 -3.12 -18.80 -16.09
CA GLU A 189 -3.44 -19.77 -17.13
C GLU A 189 -4.89 -19.54 -17.55
N ARG A 190 -5.12 -19.28 -18.83
CA ARG A 190 -6.48 -19.26 -19.39
C ARG A 190 -6.90 -20.69 -19.65
N LYS A 191 -8.10 -21.06 -19.20
CA LYS A 191 -8.68 -22.33 -19.62
C LYS A 191 -9.17 -22.20 -21.05
N VAL A 192 -8.54 -22.94 -21.94
CA VAL A 192 -9.06 -23.17 -23.29
C VAL A 192 -9.96 -24.40 -23.19
N LEU A 193 -11.24 -24.22 -23.47
CA LEU A 193 -12.18 -25.32 -23.67
C LEU A 193 -11.99 -25.91 -25.06
#